data_AF-A0A5K1A094-F1
#
_entry.id   AF-A0A5K1A094-F1
#
_cell.length_a   1.000
_cell.length_b   1.000
_cell.length_c   1.000
_cell.angle_alpha   90.00
_cell.angle_beta   90.00
_cell.angle_gamma   90.00
#
_symmetry.space_group_name_H-M   'P 1'
#
loop_
_entity.id
_entity.type
_entity.pdbx_description
1 polymer ?
#
loop_
_entity_poly.entity_id
_entity_poly.type
_entity_poly.pdbx_seq_one_letter_code
_entity_poly.pdbx_strand_id
1 'polypeptide(L)'
;MHPRVGTLALFVAILAGFRPDAAAGQNCGCAANLCCSQFGYCGVGPAYCGQGCRGGPCSGGGGTSVSDIVTQQFFDGIINQAAASCAGKNFYTRDAFISAISSYPTAAGFGTTGTADDSKREIAAFFAHATHETG
;
A
#
# COMPACT_ATOMS: atom_id res chain seq x y z
N MET A 1 -44.12 10.10 -56.66
CA MET A 1 -42.86 9.34 -56.80
C MET A 1 -41.97 9.70 -55.63
N HIS A 2 -41.75 8.75 -54.71
CA HIS A 2 -40.86 8.88 -53.55
C HIS A 2 -39.48 8.31 -53.90
N PRO A 3 -38.38 9.08 -53.83
CA PRO A 3 -37.05 8.51 -53.71
C PRO A 3 -36.46 8.86 -52.33
N ARG A 4 -36.57 7.91 -51.41
CA ARG A 4 -35.50 7.37 -50.54
C ARG A 4 -34.49 8.35 -49.92
N VAL A 5 -34.95 9.44 -49.32
CA VAL A 5 -34.13 10.27 -48.39
C VAL A 5 -33.94 9.59 -47.02
N GLY A 6 -34.65 8.49 -46.75
CA GLY A 6 -34.58 7.77 -45.47
C GLY A 6 -33.39 6.81 -45.28
N THR A 7 -32.65 6.46 -46.34
CA THR A 7 -31.63 5.40 -46.25
C THR A 7 -30.24 5.93 -45.88
N LEU A 8 -29.89 7.18 -46.21
CA LEU A 8 -28.58 7.75 -45.84
C LEU A 8 -28.51 8.21 -44.38
N ALA A 9 -29.62 8.60 -43.77
CA ALA A 9 -29.65 9.10 -42.39
C ALA A 9 -29.34 8.01 -41.35
N LEU A 10 -29.62 6.74 -41.66
CA LEU A 10 -29.37 5.61 -40.76
C LEU A 10 -27.88 5.24 -40.66
N PHE A 11 -27.08 5.46 -41.71
CA PHE A 11 -25.66 5.10 -41.69
C PHE A 11 -24.79 6.09 -40.89
N VAL A 12 -25.16 7.36 -40.83
CA VAL A 12 -24.42 8.38 -40.07
C VAL A 12 -24.64 8.23 -38.55
N ALA A 13 -25.80 7.72 -38.13
CA ALA A 13 -26.09 7.49 -36.72
C ALA A 13 -25.26 6.34 -36.10
N ILE A 14 -24.84 5.36 -36.90
CA ILE A 14 -24.07 4.20 -36.40
C ILE A 14 -22.60 4.57 -36.10
N LEU A 15 -22.04 5.60 -36.75
CA LEU A 15 -20.66 6.05 -36.50
C LEU A 15 -20.52 7.00 -35.31
N ALA A 16 -21.62 7.53 -34.77
CA ALA A 16 -21.60 8.38 -33.58
C ALA A 16 -21.87 7.62 -32.27
N GLY A 17 -22.35 6.37 -32.35
CA GLY A 17 -22.78 5.56 -31.20
C GLY A 17 -21.72 4.64 -30.58
N PHE A 18 -20.59 4.39 -31.26
CA PHE A 18 -19.47 3.68 -30.66
C PHE A 18 -18.49 4.71 -30.07
N ARG A 19 -18.82 5.21 -28.88
CA ARG A 19 -17.77 5.59 -27.93
C ARG A 19 -17.33 4.25 -27.32
N PRO A 20 -16.18 3.66 -27.70
CA PRO A 20 -15.57 2.73 -26.78
C PRO A 20 -15.21 3.61 -25.58
N ASP A 21 -16.01 3.55 -24.53
CA ASP A 21 -15.53 3.90 -23.20
C ASP A 21 -14.18 3.20 -23.10
N ALA A 22 -13.14 4.03 -22.97
CA ALA A 22 -11.76 3.60 -22.93
C ALA A 22 -11.72 2.33 -22.09
N ALA A 23 -11.25 1.22 -22.67
CA ALA A 23 -10.88 0.06 -21.88
C ALA A 23 -9.98 0.61 -20.78
N ALA A 24 -10.50 0.68 -19.56
CA ALA A 24 -9.90 1.47 -18.50
C ALA A 24 -8.58 0.79 -18.14
N GLY A 25 -7.51 1.26 -18.77
CA GLY A 25 -6.17 1.12 -18.26
C GLY A 25 -6.07 1.91 -16.96
N GLN A 26 -6.41 1.27 -15.85
CA GLN A 26 -5.54 1.24 -14.66
C GLN A 26 -5.16 2.57 -13.96
N ASN A 27 -5.94 3.65 -14.04
CA ASN A 27 -5.65 4.85 -13.25
C ASN A 27 -6.52 4.89 -11.98
N CYS A 28 -5.91 4.64 -10.82
CA CYS A 28 -6.56 4.56 -9.51
C CYS A 28 -7.11 5.93 -9.03
N GLY A 29 -8.15 6.45 -9.68
CA GLY A 29 -8.89 7.66 -9.29
C GLY A 29 -10.05 7.37 -8.34
N CYS A 30 -9.83 6.54 -7.33
CA CYS A 30 -10.89 6.14 -6.40
C CYS A 30 -11.27 7.28 -5.45
N ALA A 31 -12.53 7.29 -5.00
CA ALA A 31 -12.96 8.16 -3.89
C ALA A 31 -12.15 7.85 -2.63
N ALA A 32 -12.00 8.85 -1.74
CA ALA A 32 -11.06 8.82 -0.61
C ALA A 32 -11.15 7.57 0.32
N ASN A 33 -12.32 6.92 0.38
CA ASN A 33 -12.56 5.76 1.25
C ASN A 33 -12.65 4.42 0.50
N LEU A 34 -12.23 4.37 -0.78
CA LEU A 34 -12.26 3.16 -1.60
C LEU A 34 -10.85 2.72 -1.98
N CYS A 35 -10.63 1.41 -1.93
CA CYS A 35 -9.38 0.78 -2.35
C CYS A 35 -9.39 0.53 -3.86
N CYS A 36 -8.25 0.74 -4.51
CA CYS A 36 -7.99 0.33 -5.88
C CYS A 36 -7.38 -1.06 -5.86
N SER A 37 -8.07 -2.06 -6.42
CA SER A 37 -7.55 -3.43 -6.49
C SER A 37 -6.32 -3.55 -7.40
N GLN A 38 -5.65 -4.69 -7.37
CA GLN A 38 -4.53 -5.00 -8.29
C GLN A 38 -4.91 -4.92 -9.77
N PHE A 39 -6.20 -5.05 -10.06
CA PHE A 39 -6.76 -4.99 -11.41
C PHE A 39 -7.30 -3.59 -11.76
N GLY A 40 -7.14 -2.60 -10.88
CA GLY A 40 -7.55 -1.21 -11.14
C GLY A 40 -9.00 -0.88 -10.83
N TYR A 41 -9.68 -1.68 -9.98
CA TYR A 41 -11.08 -1.44 -9.62
C TYR A 41 -11.23 -0.83 -8.22
N CYS A 42 -12.13 0.12 -8.06
CA CYS A 42 -12.41 0.75 -6.77
C CYS A 42 -13.46 -0.02 -5.95
N GLY A 43 -13.22 -0.26 -4.67
CA GLY A 43 -14.19 -0.91 -3.79
C GLY A 43 -13.74 -1.05 -2.34
N VAL A 44 -14.56 -1.73 -1.54
CA VAL A 44 -14.27 -2.05 -0.14
C VAL A 44 -14.15 -3.56 0.05
N GLY A 45 -13.42 -3.97 1.09
CA GLY A 45 -13.27 -5.37 1.45
C GLY A 45 -12.09 -6.07 0.75
N PRO A 46 -11.81 -7.34 1.11
CA PRO A 46 -10.54 -7.99 0.79
C PRO A 46 -10.23 -8.13 -0.70
N ALA A 47 -11.24 -8.20 -1.56
CA ALA A 47 -11.04 -8.29 -3.01
C ALA A 47 -10.48 -7.00 -3.64
N TYR A 48 -10.69 -5.85 -2.99
CA TYR A 48 -10.26 -4.53 -3.46
C TYR A 48 -9.11 -3.99 -2.62
N CYS A 49 -9.23 -4.16 -1.31
CA CYS A 49 -8.28 -3.66 -0.33
C CYS A 49 -7.18 -4.68 -0.01
N GLY A 50 -7.30 -5.93 -0.41
CA GLY A 50 -6.35 -6.99 -0.07
C GLY A 50 -5.06 -6.97 -0.90
N GLN A 51 -4.53 -8.18 -1.14
CA GLN A 51 -3.27 -8.38 -1.84
C GLN A 51 -3.27 -7.69 -3.22
N GLY A 52 -2.20 -6.93 -3.48
CA GLY A 52 -2.00 -6.19 -4.71
C GLY A 52 -2.82 -4.90 -4.84
N CYS A 53 -3.50 -4.44 -3.79
CA CYS A 53 -4.16 -3.14 -3.78
C CYS A 53 -3.19 -2.00 -4.17
N ARG A 54 -3.58 -1.19 -5.16
CA ARG A 54 -2.80 -0.15 -5.83
C ARG A 54 -3.06 1.27 -5.30
N GLY A 55 -4.03 1.47 -4.40
CA GLY A 55 -4.36 2.78 -3.84
C GLY A 55 -5.56 2.76 -2.89
N GLY A 56 -5.75 3.79 -2.08
CA GLY A 56 -6.81 3.84 -1.05
C GLY A 56 -6.46 3.09 0.24
N PRO A 57 -7.42 2.82 1.14
CA PRO A 57 -7.18 2.19 2.45
C PRO A 57 -6.96 0.67 2.35
N CYS A 58 -5.91 0.27 1.64
CA CYS A 58 -5.55 -1.12 1.39
C CYS A 58 -5.39 -1.90 2.72
N SER A 59 -6.25 -2.89 2.91
CA SER A 59 -6.24 -3.85 4.00
C SER A 59 -5.39 -5.07 3.60
N GLY A 60 -4.06 -4.94 3.69
CA GLY A 60 -3.14 -6.05 3.43
C GLY A 60 -2.55 -6.11 2.01
N GLY A 61 -2.05 -4.97 1.52
CA GLY A 61 -1.29 -4.92 0.27
C GLY A 61 0.22 -4.95 0.53
N GLY A 62 0.87 -6.09 0.25
CA GLY A 62 2.31 -6.18 -0.01
C GLY A 62 3.28 -5.92 1.15
N GLY A 63 3.13 -4.85 1.93
CA GLY A 63 3.89 -4.59 3.14
C GLY A 63 3.42 -5.53 4.25
N THR A 64 4.27 -6.49 4.61
CA THR A 64 4.18 -7.18 5.90
C THR A 64 4.10 -6.11 6.98
N SER A 65 3.13 -6.19 7.92
CA SER A 65 3.00 -5.13 8.93
C SER A 65 4.33 -4.98 9.69
N VAL A 66 4.68 -3.77 10.15
CA VAL A 66 5.94 -3.57 10.88
C VAL A 66 6.02 -4.53 12.08
N SER A 67 4.90 -4.82 12.73
CA SER A 67 4.77 -5.81 13.82
C SER A 67 5.13 -7.24 13.40
N ASP A 68 4.81 -7.62 12.15
CA ASP A 68 5.10 -8.94 11.58
C ASP A 68 6.58 -9.05 11.13
N ILE A 69 7.18 -7.96 10.65
CA ILE A 69 8.60 -7.92 10.28
C ILE A 69 9.48 -7.87 11.54
N VAL A 70 9.18 -6.94 12.43
CA VAL A 70 9.89 -6.72 13.69
C VAL A 70 9.27 -7.64 14.73
N THR A 71 9.58 -8.94 14.63
CA THR A 71 9.19 -9.92 15.65
C THR A 71 9.98 -9.69 16.94
N GLN A 72 9.53 -10.30 18.05
CA GLN A 72 10.30 -10.28 19.30
C GLN A 72 11.70 -10.86 19.09
N GLN A 73 11.81 -11.96 18.36
CA GLN A 73 13.09 -12.62 18.06
C GLN A 73 14.02 -11.73 17.22
N PHE A 74 13.49 -11.02 16.23
CA PHE A 74 14.27 -10.06 15.45
C PHE A 74 14.80 -8.92 16.33
N PHE A 75 13.92 -8.34 17.15
CA PHE A 75 14.29 -7.24 18.05
C PHE A 75 15.33 -7.68 19.09
N ASP A 76 15.14 -8.84 19.71
CA ASP A 76 16.07 -9.43 20.66
C ASP A 76 17.42 -9.75 20.00
N GLY A 77 17.43 -10.14 18.72
CA GLY A 77 18.65 -10.36 17.95
C GLY A 77 19.55 -9.13 17.85
N ILE A 78 18.94 -7.94 17.83
CA ILE A 78 19.63 -6.65 17.83
C ILE A 78 20.07 -6.30 19.26
N ILE A 79 19.12 -6.26 20.21
CA ILE A 79 19.39 -5.83 21.58
C ILE A 79 20.40 -6.75 22.30
N ASN A 80 20.46 -8.04 21.95
CA ASN A 80 21.39 -8.97 22.56
C ASN A 80 22.86 -8.76 22.14
N GLN A 81 23.15 -7.98 21.10
CA GLN A 81 24.52 -7.58 20.77
C GLN A 81 25.11 -6.64 21.83
N ALA A 82 24.26 -5.87 22.52
CA ALA A 82 24.68 -5.02 23.62
C ALA A 82 25.06 -5.85 24.86
N ALA A 83 26.08 -5.38 25.60
CA ALA A 83 26.47 -5.99 26.86
C ALA A 83 25.28 -6.06 27.84
N ALA A 84 25.27 -7.07 28.71
CA ALA A 84 24.21 -7.24 29.71
C ALA A 84 24.05 -6.02 30.65
N SER A 85 25.12 -5.25 30.84
CA SER A 85 25.16 -4.02 31.64
C SER A 85 24.73 -2.75 30.89
N CYS A 86 24.46 -2.82 29.58
CA CYS A 86 24.05 -1.66 28.81
C CYS A 86 22.67 -1.16 29.28
N ALA A 87 22.59 0.12 29.67
CA ALA A 87 21.35 0.76 30.10
C ALA A 87 20.22 0.63 29.04
N GLY A 88 20.61 0.62 27.76
CA GLY A 88 19.70 0.44 26.63
C GLY A 88 18.88 -0.86 26.67
N LYS A 89 19.37 -1.94 27.32
CA LYS A 89 18.65 -3.23 27.36
C LYS A 89 17.29 -3.17 28.05
N ASN A 90 17.14 -2.27 29.02
CA ASN A 90 15.88 -2.10 29.75
C ASN A 90 15.08 -0.88 29.25
N PHE A 91 15.65 -0.11 28.33
CA PHE A 91 15.04 1.11 27.82
C PHE A 91 14.38 0.88 26.45
N TYR A 92 15.06 0.18 25.54
CA TYR A 92 14.54 -0.13 24.21
C TYR A 92 13.76 -1.45 24.25
N THR A 93 12.44 -1.38 24.09
CA THR A 93 11.57 -2.56 24.00
C THR A 93 10.83 -2.59 22.67
N ARG A 94 10.54 -3.80 22.18
CA ARG A 94 9.73 -3.99 20.97
C ARG A 94 8.37 -3.32 21.11
N ASP A 95 7.72 -3.46 22.26
CA ASP A 95 6.38 -2.90 22.47
C ASP A 95 6.39 -1.37 22.44
N ALA A 96 7.42 -0.73 23.00
CA ALA A 96 7.59 0.73 22.91
C ALA A 96 7.81 1.16 21.45
N PHE A 97 8.60 0.42 20.69
CA PHE A 97 8.79 0.66 19.25
C PHE A 97 7.47 0.52 18.47
N ILE A 98 6.70 -0.56 18.67
CA ILE A 98 5.41 -0.78 18.00
C ILE A 98 4.37 0.28 18.42
N SER A 99 4.41 0.73 19.67
CA SER A 99 3.54 1.82 20.16
C SER A 99 3.92 3.17 19.56
N ALA A 100 5.21 3.42 19.32
CA ALA A 100 5.68 4.64 18.69
C ALA A 100 5.20 4.71 17.23
N ILE A 101 5.39 3.64 16.44
CA ILE A 101 4.98 3.64 15.03
C ILE A 101 3.46 3.76 14.84
N SER A 102 2.65 3.25 15.76
CA SER A 102 1.19 3.38 15.69
C SER A 102 0.71 4.82 15.93
N SER A 103 1.59 5.66 16.50
CA SER A 103 1.34 7.09 16.71
C SER A 103 1.67 7.96 15.48
N TYR A 104 2.18 7.37 14.39
CA TYR A 104 2.43 8.06 13.11
C TYR A 104 1.50 7.57 11.99
N PRO A 105 0.17 7.87 12.05
CA PRO A 105 -0.83 7.32 11.14
C PRO A 105 -0.99 8.09 9.81
N THR A 106 0.00 8.88 9.38
CA THR A 106 -0.13 9.64 8.12
C THR A 106 -0.23 8.71 6.91
N ALA A 107 -0.79 9.20 5.80
CA ALA A 107 -1.08 8.47 4.56
C ALA A 107 0.10 7.65 3.94
N ALA A 108 1.30 7.82 4.47
CA ALA A 108 2.45 6.94 4.35
C ALA A 108 2.98 6.70 5.77
N GLY A 109 2.73 5.52 6.34
CA GLY A 109 3.24 5.14 7.65
C GLY A 109 4.66 4.58 7.53
N PHE A 110 5.41 4.63 8.63
CA PHE A 110 6.73 4.00 8.70
C PHE A 110 6.63 2.51 8.35
N GLY A 111 7.43 2.05 7.38
CA GLY A 111 7.49 0.65 6.97
C GLY A 111 6.20 0.10 6.37
N THR A 112 5.30 0.98 5.90
CA THR A 112 4.03 0.59 5.25
C THR A 112 3.86 1.18 3.84
N THR A 113 4.90 1.86 3.34
CA THR A 113 4.89 2.50 2.04
C THR A 113 5.60 1.65 0.99
N GLY A 114 4.98 1.51 -0.18
CA GLY A 114 5.57 0.75 -1.31
C GLY A 114 5.34 -0.76 -1.22
N THR A 115 6.32 -1.53 -1.67
CA THR A 115 6.28 -3.01 -1.71
C THR A 115 6.68 -3.64 -0.36
N ALA A 116 6.54 -4.97 -0.27
CA ALA A 116 7.07 -5.77 0.85
C ALA A 116 8.55 -5.51 1.09
N ASP A 117 9.31 -5.44 0.00
CA ASP A 117 10.75 -5.28 0.05
C ASP A 117 11.13 -3.83 0.38
N ASP A 118 10.33 -2.85 -0.03
CA ASP A 118 10.51 -1.45 0.40
C ASP A 118 10.27 -1.33 1.92
N SER A 119 9.22 -1.97 2.43
CA SER A 119 8.92 -2.01 3.89
C SER A 119 10.08 -2.63 4.68
N LYS A 120 10.61 -3.78 4.21
CA LYS A 120 11.78 -4.43 4.83
C LYS A 120 13.03 -3.56 4.74
N ARG A 121 13.26 -2.88 3.60
CA ARG A 121 14.42 -1.98 3.42
C ARG A 121 14.33 -0.77 4.35
N GLU A 122 13.16 -0.17 4.49
CA GLU A 122 12.94 0.97 5.40
C GLU A 122 13.19 0.56 6.86
N ILE A 123 12.61 -0.57 7.29
CA ILE A 123 12.80 -1.10 8.65
C ILE A 123 14.28 -1.45 8.88
N ALA A 124 14.94 -2.10 7.92
CA ALA A 124 16.36 -2.43 8.02
C ALA A 124 17.24 -1.18 8.10
N ALA A 125 16.96 -0.16 7.27
CA ALA A 125 17.71 1.10 7.27
C ALA A 125 17.56 1.85 8.60
N PHE A 126 16.35 1.86 9.16
CA PHE A 126 16.09 2.44 10.48
C PHE A 126 16.92 1.75 11.57
N PHE A 127 16.82 0.41 11.67
CA PHE A 127 17.55 -0.32 12.70
C PHE A 127 19.06 -0.22 12.52
N ALA A 128 19.57 -0.23 11.28
CA ALA A 128 21.01 -0.05 11.03
C ALA A 128 21.54 1.30 11.56
N HIS A 129 20.82 2.39 11.31
CA HIS A 129 21.20 3.71 11.83
C HIS A 129 21.02 3.77 13.35
N ALA A 130 19.87 3.34 13.88
CA ALA A 130 19.64 3.34 15.31
C ALA A 130 20.73 2.56 16.07
N THR A 131 21.11 1.37 15.58
CA THR A 131 22.19 0.58 16.19
C THR A 131 23.54 1.27 16.12
N HIS A 132 23.85 1.96 15.02
CA HIS A 132 25.12 2.69 14.91
C HIS A 132 25.20 3.84 15.92
N GLU A 133 24.10 4.59 16.07
CA GLU A 133 24.05 5.74 16.97
C GLU A 133 24.01 5.33 18.46
N THR A 134 23.51 4.13 18.78
CA THR A 134 23.32 3.69 20.18
C THR A 134 24.33 2.66 20.69
N GLY A 135 25.16 2.07 19.82
CA GLY A 135 26.28 1.21 20.22
C GLY A 135 25.99 -0.28 20.26
#